data_AF-A0AAN6X131-F1
#
_entry.id   AF-A0AAN6X131-F1
#
_cell.length_a   1.000
_cell.length_b   1.000
_cell.length_c   1.000
_cell.angle_alpha   90.00
_cell.angle_beta   90.00
_cell.angle_gamma   90.00
#
_symmetry.space_group_name_H-M   'P 1'
#
loop_
_entity.id
_entity.type
_entity.pdbx_description
1 polymer ?
#
loop_
_entity_poly.entity_id
_entity_poly.type
_entity_poly.pdbx_seq_one_letter_code
_entity_poly.pdbx_strand_id
1 'polypeptide(L)'
;MLSAPSRGAALLRSSQRVCLQCARTSTTITRAAPLAAGRRYFASAEAVATPPPSSQTPPTQQQTRTKTATSPQQSQSPAYRIKSGIILTRPPLLTREQTPFESAFYLYQKRLNERLTAPFRKDFYFKKDTASDLDWKIKLKERHGVPAKDIGRYNPRGRMAWNDEVLTGSTTSSPENVLEALLADAEARVSEDGEIMAPEERVPVERPVPRKTEADEKNDVRRLDRALDRTLYLVVKREVEVGGKKEAIWGFPTGLVHTEEGLHETTARVLAEAAGVNMNTWIVGRVPVAHQIVQPIEKGEKPEESKEKLFYLEYLKEQADLKARGVKSEQVEERGEKIFYLKGRIMAGQADLKGNKHGYTDFQWLTQEELKEVLPEKTFKSVRNMFDLR
;
A
#
# COMPACT_ATOMS: atom_id res chain seq x y z
N MET A 1 -41.34 72.77 -45.80
CA MET A 1 -41.85 73.84 -44.91
C MET A 1 -42.30 73.15 -43.63
N LEU A 2 -41.83 73.41 -42.41
CA LEU A 2 -40.90 74.36 -41.77
C LEU A 2 -40.23 73.55 -40.63
N SER A 3 -38.89 73.45 -40.60
CA SER A 3 -37.95 74.30 -39.84
C SER A 3 -37.61 73.75 -38.44
N ALA A 4 -36.34 73.36 -38.27
CA ALA A 4 -35.62 73.19 -36.99
C ALA A 4 -35.09 74.57 -36.48
N PRO A 5 -34.10 74.74 -35.55
CA PRO A 5 -33.40 73.84 -34.60
C PRO A 5 -33.02 74.47 -33.21
N SER A 6 -32.16 73.77 -32.43
CA SER A 6 -31.16 74.25 -31.43
C SER A 6 -31.63 74.29 -29.94
N ARG A 7 -30.87 73.98 -28.88
CA ARG A 7 -29.42 73.89 -28.55
C ARG A 7 -29.27 73.10 -27.23
N GLY A 8 -28.13 72.44 -27.00
CA GLY A 8 -27.74 72.01 -25.64
C GLY A 8 -26.75 70.85 -25.56
N ALA A 9 -25.46 71.15 -25.75
CA ALA A 9 -24.36 70.20 -25.60
C ALA A 9 -24.00 69.99 -24.12
N ALA A 10 -23.75 68.75 -23.71
CA ALA A 10 -22.96 68.43 -22.52
C ALA A 10 -22.15 67.14 -22.75
N LEU A 11 -20.89 67.36 -23.15
CA LEU A 11 -19.80 66.41 -23.05
C LEU A 11 -19.47 66.18 -21.58
N LEU A 12 -19.21 64.94 -21.16
CA LEU A 12 -18.20 64.61 -20.14
C LEU A 12 -17.83 63.12 -20.27
N ARG A 13 -16.72 62.90 -20.99
CA ARG A 13 -15.96 61.64 -21.01
C ARG A 13 -15.18 61.52 -19.71
N SER A 14 -15.36 60.44 -18.95
CA SER A 14 -14.50 60.10 -17.82
C SER A 14 -13.20 59.46 -18.31
N SER A 15 -12.19 60.31 -18.54
CA SER A 15 -10.82 59.88 -18.82
C SER A 15 -10.12 59.49 -17.51
N GLN A 16 -9.70 58.24 -17.37
CA GLN A 16 -8.74 57.82 -16.36
C GLN A 16 -7.42 58.58 -16.58
N ARG A 17 -6.96 59.34 -15.58
CA ARG A 17 -5.64 59.98 -15.56
C ARG A 17 -4.68 59.11 -14.75
N VAL A 18 -3.81 58.38 -15.45
CA VAL A 18 -2.62 57.75 -14.87
C VAL A 18 -1.58 58.85 -14.62
N CYS A 19 -1.08 58.95 -13.40
CA CYS A 19 -0.04 59.92 -13.03
C CYS A 19 1.30 59.51 -13.66
N LEU A 20 1.77 60.29 -14.64
CA LEU A 20 3.03 60.10 -15.38
C LEU A 20 4.28 60.58 -14.62
N GLN A 21 4.17 60.88 -13.32
CA GLN A 21 5.27 61.44 -12.52
C GLN A 21 6.02 60.43 -11.64
N CYS A 22 5.58 59.16 -11.59
CA CYS A 22 6.26 58.12 -10.80
C CYS A 22 7.24 57.23 -11.61
N ALA A 23 7.51 57.56 -12.88
CA ALA A 23 8.23 56.67 -13.79
C ALA A 23 9.65 57.12 -14.20
N ARG A 24 10.22 58.20 -13.64
CA ARG A 24 11.56 58.69 -14.05
C ARG A 24 12.37 59.38 -12.94
N THR A 25 13.15 58.58 -12.19
CA THR A 25 14.49 58.89 -11.59
C THR A 25 14.87 57.73 -10.65
N SER A 26 15.62 56.72 -11.10
CA SER A 26 17.09 56.60 -11.19
C SER A 26 17.85 56.74 -9.85
N THR A 27 18.44 55.61 -9.40
CA THR A 27 19.81 55.43 -8.85
C THR A 27 20.29 56.39 -7.72
N THR A 28 20.65 55.94 -6.51
CA THR A 28 21.87 55.16 -6.18
C THR A 28 22.04 54.98 -4.64
N ILE A 29 22.83 53.96 -4.22
CA ILE A 29 23.62 53.82 -2.95
C ILE A 29 22.78 53.45 -1.68
N THR A 30 23.05 52.44 -0.81
CA THR A 30 24.22 51.59 -0.49
C THR A 30 23.82 50.30 0.28
N ARG A 31 24.49 49.19 -0.05
CA ARG A 31 25.13 48.16 0.80
C ARG A 31 24.52 47.80 2.20
N ALA A 32 23.92 46.61 2.31
CA ALA A 32 23.92 45.77 3.52
C ALA A 32 23.80 44.27 3.14
N ALA A 33 24.47 43.40 3.91
CA ALA A 33 24.90 42.04 3.60
C ALA A 33 23.80 40.98 3.37
N PRO A 34 24.08 39.86 2.66
CA PRO A 34 23.15 38.74 2.56
C PRO A 34 23.36 37.72 3.69
N LEU A 35 22.28 37.34 4.35
CA LEU A 35 22.18 36.15 5.19
C LEU A 35 22.17 34.90 4.29
N ALA A 36 23.05 33.96 4.61
CA ALA A 36 23.25 32.72 3.88
C ALA A 36 22.03 31.77 3.99
N ALA A 37 21.40 31.48 2.85
CA ALA A 37 20.51 30.34 2.69
C ALA A 37 21.30 29.17 2.08
N GLY A 38 21.59 28.16 2.90
CA GLY A 38 22.27 26.94 2.47
C GLY A 38 21.40 26.11 1.53
N ARG A 39 21.73 26.12 0.25
CA ARG A 39 21.20 25.20 -0.76
C ARG A 39 22.27 24.14 -1.03
N ARG A 40 22.06 22.93 -0.51
CA ARG A 40 22.91 21.76 -0.78
C ARG A 40 22.64 21.27 -2.20
N TYR A 41 23.58 21.51 -3.11
CA TYR A 41 23.66 20.82 -4.39
C TYR A 41 24.56 19.59 -4.21
N PHE A 42 24.02 18.40 -4.47
CA PHE A 42 24.83 17.21 -4.69
C PHE A 42 25.36 17.27 -6.12
N ALA A 43 26.67 17.41 -6.27
CA ALA A 43 27.36 17.24 -7.54
C ALA A 43 27.93 15.82 -7.59
N SER A 44 27.44 15.02 -8.53
CA SER A 44 28.04 13.76 -8.95
C SER A 44 29.20 14.05 -9.90
N ALA A 45 30.42 13.74 -9.50
CA ALA A 45 31.56 13.73 -10.40
C ALA A 45 31.75 12.32 -10.97
N GLU A 46 31.59 12.20 -12.28
CA GLU A 46 31.96 11.03 -13.08
C GLU A 46 33.50 10.95 -13.16
N ALA A 47 34.07 9.79 -12.85
CA ALA A 47 35.47 9.50 -13.11
C ALA A 47 35.58 8.68 -14.40
N VAL A 48 36.22 9.28 -15.40
CA VAL A 48 36.54 8.71 -16.72
C VAL A 48 37.65 7.67 -16.59
N ALA A 49 37.50 6.54 -17.29
CA ALA A 49 38.48 5.46 -17.41
C ALA A 49 39.21 5.50 -18.76
N THR A 50 40.54 5.27 -18.77
CA THR A 50 41.38 4.65 -19.86
C THR A 50 42.89 4.68 -19.47
N PRO A 51 43.80 3.92 -20.13
CA PRO A 51 44.10 2.46 -20.06
C PRO A 51 45.57 2.18 -19.58
N PRO A 52 46.09 0.93 -19.53
CA PRO A 52 47.37 0.61 -18.85
C PRO A 52 48.58 0.54 -19.80
N PRO A 53 49.81 0.62 -19.26
CA PRO A 53 50.96 -0.07 -19.85
C PRO A 53 51.65 -1.05 -18.87
N SER A 54 52.38 -1.98 -19.48
CA SER A 54 52.91 -3.23 -18.95
C SER A 54 54.31 -3.16 -18.32
N SER A 55 54.54 -4.14 -17.42
CA SER A 55 55.79 -4.87 -17.11
C SER A 55 57.01 -4.14 -16.53
N GLN A 56 57.43 -4.56 -15.32
CA GLN A 56 58.71 -5.27 -15.06
C GLN A 56 58.84 -5.69 -13.56
N THR A 57 59.13 -6.97 -13.31
CA THR A 57 59.56 -7.59 -12.03
C THR A 57 61.10 -7.52 -11.94
N PRO A 58 61.74 -7.37 -10.75
CA PRO A 58 62.09 -8.49 -9.84
C PRO A 58 62.32 -8.06 -8.35
N PRO A 59 62.96 -8.84 -7.44
CA PRO A 59 62.76 -10.25 -7.07
C PRO A 59 62.31 -10.45 -5.60
N THR A 60 61.90 -11.68 -5.35
CA THR A 60 61.53 -12.36 -4.11
C THR A 60 62.49 -12.15 -2.93
N GLN A 61 61.94 -11.81 -1.76
CA GLN A 61 62.48 -12.22 -0.46
C GLN A 61 61.49 -13.17 0.23
N GLN A 62 62.01 -14.34 0.58
CA GLN A 62 61.33 -15.39 1.33
C GLN A 62 61.06 -14.90 2.76
N GLN A 63 59.82 -15.00 3.22
CA GLN A 63 59.52 -15.05 4.64
C GLN A 63 58.84 -16.38 4.94
N THR A 64 59.58 -17.21 5.67
CA THR A 64 59.12 -18.40 6.38
C THR A 64 57.95 -18.03 7.28
N ARG A 65 56.76 -18.59 6.99
CA ARG A 65 55.72 -18.78 8.01
C ARG A 65 55.61 -20.26 8.33
N THR A 66 55.87 -20.50 9.61
CA THR A 66 55.79 -21.74 10.36
C THR A 66 54.47 -22.48 10.10
N LYS A 67 54.57 -23.77 9.79
CA LYS A 67 53.46 -24.71 9.82
C LYS A 67 53.05 -24.90 11.28
N THR A 68 52.02 -24.19 11.72
CA THR A 68 51.28 -24.59 12.91
C THR A 68 50.48 -25.84 12.57
N ALA A 69 50.77 -26.91 13.31
CA ALA A 69 50.02 -28.16 13.25
C ALA A 69 48.55 -27.87 13.54
N THR A 70 47.70 -28.10 12.55
CA THR A 70 46.24 -28.06 12.72
C THR A 70 45.85 -29.35 13.42
N SER A 71 45.55 -29.28 14.70
CA SER A 71 44.77 -30.31 15.39
C SER A 71 43.47 -30.53 14.63
N PRO A 72 42.99 -31.78 14.47
CA PRO A 72 41.71 -32.03 13.83
C PRO A 72 40.61 -31.42 14.71
N GLN A 73 40.07 -30.27 14.29
CA GLN A 73 38.86 -29.71 14.88
C GLN A 73 37.74 -30.71 14.63
N GLN A 74 37.36 -31.44 15.67
CA GLN A 74 36.17 -32.27 15.68
C GLN A 74 35.01 -31.38 15.21
N SER A 75 34.42 -31.74 14.07
CA SER A 75 33.29 -31.03 13.48
C SER A 75 32.08 -31.20 14.40
N GLN A 76 31.92 -30.30 15.37
CA GLN A 76 30.70 -30.24 16.17
C GLN A 76 29.54 -29.92 15.24
N SER A 77 28.53 -30.78 15.24
CA SER A 77 27.32 -30.57 14.47
C SER A 77 26.65 -29.24 14.87
N PRO A 78 26.17 -28.43 13.92
CA PRO A 78 25.61 -27.13 14.24
C PRO A 78 24.38 -27.28 15.15
N ALA A 79 24.36 -26.51 16.24
CA ALA A 79 23.29 -26.52 17.23
C ALA A 79 21.94 -26.04 16.67
N TYR A 80 21.94 -25.27 15.57
CA TYR A 80 20.74 -24.73 14.93
C TYR A 80 20.60 -25.19 13.48
N ARG A 81 19.35 -25.39 13.07
CA ARG A 81 18.95 -25.53 11.67
C ARG A 81 18.47 -24.19 11.13
N ILE A 82 18.89 -23.86 9.91
CA ILE A 82 18.47 -22.65 9.24
C ILE A 82 17.29 -23.00 8.33
N LYS A 83 16.16 -22.31 8.54
CA LYS A 83 14.96 -22.42 7.72
C LYS A 83 14.70 -21.07 7.05
N SER A 84 14.19 -21.12 5.83
CA SER A 84 13.68 -19.96 5.11
C SER A 84 12.17 -20.07 5.02
N GLY A 85 11.48 -18.98 5.37
CA GLY A 85 10.04 -18.85 5.30
C GLY A 85 9.61 -17.72 4.37
N ILE A 86 8.39 -17.81 3.87
CA ILE A 86 7.77 -16.72 3.10
C ILE A 86 6.54 -16.19 3.82
N ILE A 87 6.47 -14.87 3.96
CA ILE A 87 5.22 -14.20 4.30
C ILE A 87 4.68 -13.61 3.00
N LEU A 88 3.82 -14.37 2.34
CA LEU A 88 3.18 -13.96 1.08
C LEU A 88 1.99 -13.07 1.40
N THR A 89 1.95 -11.89 0.78
CA THR A 89 0.95 -10.86 1.06
C THR A 89 0.22 -10.43 -0.20
N ARG A 90 -1.10 -10.28 -0.10
CA ARG A 90 -1.91 -9.57 -1.08
C ARG A 90 -2.12 -8.12 -0.59
N PRO A 91 -1.60 -7.10 -1.30
CA PRO A 91 -1.79 -5.71 -0.90
C PRO A 91 -3.26 -5.27 -1.02
N PRO A 92 -3.70 -4.24 -0.27
CA PRO A 92 -5.01 -3.62 -0.47
C PRO A 92 -5.22 -3.20 -1.92
N LEU A 93 -6.33 -3.61 -2.52
CA LEU A 93 -6.75 -3.23 -3.87
C LEU A 93 -7.61 -1.96 -3.87
N LEU A 94 -8.25 -1.65 -2.74
CA LEU A 94 -9.07 -0.45 -2.55
C LEU A 94 -8.40 0.54 -1.60
N THR A 95 -8.75 1.82 -1.76
CA THR A 95 -8.44 2.86 -0.77
C THR A 95 -9.14 2.54 0.54
N ARG A 96 -8.51 2.89 1.67
CA ARG A 96 -9.15 2.76 2.99
C ARG A 96 -10.43 3.59 3.07
N GLU A 97 -11.32 3.17 3.95
CA GLU A 97 -12.49 3.98 4.28
C GLU A 97 -12.07 5.25 5.02
N GLN A 98 -12.79 6.33 4.75
CA GLN A 98 -12.56 7.62 5.39
C GLN A 98 -13.17 7.57 6.78
N THR A 99 -12.45 8.09 7.76
CA THR A 99 -13.02 8.30 9.09
C THR A 99 -14.08 9.42 9.03
N PRO A 100 -15.04 9.47 9.98
CA PRO A 100 -16.04 10.54 10.01
C PRO A 100 -15.44 11.95 10.14
N PHE A 101 -14.26 12.06 10.77
CA PHE A 101 -13.54 13.33 10.86
C PHE A 101 -12.93 13.74 9.51
N GLU A 102 -12.34 12.79 8.78
CA GLU A 102 -11.73 13.07 7.48
C GLU A 102 -12.76 13.50 6.44
N SER A 103 -13.92 12.83 6.39
CA SER A 103 -15.00 13.22 5.46
C SER A 103 -15.51 14.64 5.75
N ALA A 104 -15.72 14.99 7.02
CA ALA A 104 -16.09 16.33 7.44
C ALA A 104 -15.00 17.37 7.11
N PHE A 105 -13.74 17.04 7.38
CA PHE A 105 -12.59 17.88 7.06
C PHE A 105 -12.47 18.14 5.56
N TYR A 106 -12.64 17.12 4.71
CA TYR A 106 -12.59 17.30 3.27
C TYR A 106 -13.73 18.18 2.75
N LEU A 107 -14.95 18.02 3.26
CA LEU A 107 -16.06 18.92 2.91
C LEU A 107 -15.74 20.37 3.31
N TYR A 108 -15.23 20.57 4.53
CA TYR A 108 -14.82 21.88 5.01
C TYR A 108 -13.77 22.53 4.10
N GLN A 109 -12.71 21.80 3.75
CA GLN A 109 -11.67 22.29 2.85
C GLN A 109 -12.19 22.58 1.44
N LYS A 110 -13.14 21.79 0.92
CA LYS A 110 -13.76 22.06 -0.39
C LYS A 110 -14.56 23.36 -0.39
N ARG A 111 -15.29 23.67 0.69
CA ARG A 111 -16.01 24.96 0.80
C ARG A 111 -15.07 26.14 0.97
N LEU A 112 -13.97 25.99 1.70
CA LEU A 112 -12.91 27.01 1.73
C LEU A 112 -12.30 27.22 0.34
N ASN A 113 -12.05 26.14 -0.39
CA ASN A 113 -11.54 26.21 -1.76
C ASN A 113 -12.52 26.94 -2.70
N GLU A 114 -13.82 26.74 -2.56
CA GLU A 114 -14.86 27.46 -3.31
C GLU A 114 -14.81 28.98 -3.09
N ARG A 115 -14.36 29.44 -1.91
CA ARG A 115 -14.20 30.87 -1.59
C ARG A 115 -12.98 31.50 -2.25
N LEU A 116 -11.90 30.73 -2.37
CA LEU A 116 -10.59 31.23 -2.76
C LEU A 116 -10.27 31.05 -4.24
N THR A 117 -10.88 30.05 -4.88
CA THR A 117 -10.63 29.74 -6.28
C THR A 117 -11.35 30.70 -7.22
N ALA A 118 -10.80 30.83 -8.44
CA ALA A 118 -11.44 31.58 -9.49
C ALA A 118 -12.78 30.92 -9.88
N PRO A 119 -13.81 31.71 -10.25
CA PRO A 119 -15.11 31.17 -10.62
C PRO A 119 -15.01 30.27 -11.87
N PHE A 120 -15.81 29.21 -11.90
CA PHE A 120 -15.88 28.30 -13.04
C PHE A 120 -16.38 29.02 -14.30
N ARG A 121 -15.55 29.02 -15.36
CA ARG A 121 -15.88 29.64 -16.65
C ARG A 121 -16.50 28.60 -17.60
N LYS A 122 -17.83 28.47 -17.59
CA LYS A 122 -18.52 27.48 -18.42
C LYS A 122 -18.23 27.61 -19.92
N ASP A 123 -18.11 28.84 -20.43
CA ASP A 123 -17.92 29.12 -21.87
C ASP A 123 -16.57 28.58 -22.41
N PHE A 124 -15.63 28.25 -21.50
CA PHE A 124 -14.37 27.60 -21.85
C PHE A 124 -14.56 26.11 -22.16
N TYR A 125 -15.52 25.45 -21.50
CA TYR A 125 -15.76 24.00 -21.60
C TYR A 125 -16.96 23.68 -22.51
N PHE A 126 -18.01 24.50 -22.46
CA PHE A 126 -19.26 24.30 -23.17
C PHE A 126 -19.47 25.44 -24.16
N LYS A 127 -19.57 25.10 -25.45
CA LYS A 127 -19.97 26.05 -26.48
C LYS A 127 -21.45 26.40 -26.30
N LYS A 128 -21.78 27.67 -26.56
CA LYS A 128 -23.13 28.19 -26.42
C LYS A 128 -24.11 27.41 -27.31
N ASP A 129 -25.32 27.22 -26.79
CA ASP A 129 -26.46 26.64 -27.50
C ASP A 129 -26.21 25.22 -28.06
N THR A 130 -25.37 24.46 -27.35
CA THR A 130 -25.20 23.02 -27.56
C THR A 130 -26.00 22.23 -26.53
N ALA A 131 -26.35 20.98 -26.84
CA ALA A 131 -27.04 20.07 -25.90
C ALA A 131 -26.33 20.03 -24.53
N SER A 132 -24.99 19.99 -24.51
CA SER A 132 -24.20 20.01 -23.27
C SER A 132 -24.30 21.32 -22.47
N ASP A 133 -24.40 22.49 -23.13
CA ASP A 133 -24.59 23.78 -22.44
C ASP A 133 -26.02 23.89 -21.87
N LEU A 134 -27.02 23.39 -22.59
CA LEU A 134 -28.40 23.33 -22.11
C LEU A 134 -28.51 22.40 -20.89
N ASP A 135 -27.95 21.21 -20.99
CA ASP A 135 -27.89 20.20 -19.94
C ASP A 135 -27.19 20.73 -18.68
N TRP A 136 -26.02 21.36 -18.85
CA TRP A 136 -25.32 22.03 -17.77
C TRP A 136 -26.15 23.14 -17.11
N LYS A 137 -26.84 23.99 -17.88
CA LYS A 137 -27.68 25.07 -17.33
C LYS A 137 -28.85 24.52 -16.52
N ILE A 138 -29.47 23.42 -16.95
CA ILE A 138 -30.58 22.78 -16.24
C ILE A 138 -30.08 22.24 -14.89
N LYS A 139 -29.04 21.41 -14.90
CA LYS A 139 -28.46 20.84 -13.67
C LYS A 139 -27.89 21.90 -12.72
N LEU A 140 -27.31 22.97 -13.26
CA LEU A 140 -26.79 24.07 -12.45
C LEU A 140 -27.93 24.83 -11.74
N LYS A 141 -29.10 24.97 -12.38
CA LYS A 141 -30.29 25.56 -11.74
C LYS A 141 -30.80 24.67 -10.60
N GLU A 142 -30.85 23.36 -10.80
CA GLU A 142 -31.19 22.38 -9.76
C GLU A 142 -30.24 22.49 -8.56
N ARG A 143 -28.94 22.72 -8.82
CA ARG A 143 -27.91 22.97 -7.79
C ARG A 143 -27.84 24.42 -7.28
N HIS A 144 -28.85 25.24 -7.57
CA HIS A 144 -28.92 26.65 -7.14
C HIS A 144 -27.69 27.50 -7.51
N GLY A 145 -27.08 27.24 -8.66
CA GLY A 145 -25.94 28.01 -9.17
C GLY A 145 -24.57 27.52 -8.72
N VAL A 146 -24.48 26.45 -7.92
CA VAL A 146 -23.22 25.88 -7.44
C VAL A 146 -22.63 24.93 -8.49
N PRO A 147 -21.45 25.21 -9.08
CA PRO A 147 -20.85 24.35 -10.13
C PRO A 147 -20.31 23.01 -9.63
N ALA A 148 -19.93 22.93 -8.36
CA ALA A 148 -19.56 21.68 -7.68
C ALA A 148 -20.81 20.85 -7.35
N LYS A 149 -20.62 19.53 -7.16
CA LYS A 149 -21.71 18.57 -6.93
C LYS A 149 -21.68 17.97 -5.52
N ASP A 150 -20.55 18.12 -4.83
CA ASP A 150 -20.17 17.38 -3.63
C ASP A 150 -20.02 18.28 -2.39
N ILE A 151 -20.38 19.56 -2.48
CA ILE A 151 -20.31 20.54 -1.37
C ILE A 151 -21.69 20.96 -0.84
N GLY A 152 -22.76 20.42 -1.42
CA GLY A 152 -24.13 20.86 -1.19
C GLY A 152 -24.36 22.29 -1.67
N ARG A 153 -25.33 22.98 -1.06
CA ARG A 153 -25.66 24.36 -1.40
C ARG A 153 -24.80 25.34 -0.58
N TYR A 154 -23.77 25.89 -1.20
CA TYR A 154 -22.94 26.93 -0.61
C TYR A 154 -22.62 28.01 -1.63
N ASN A 155 -22.76 29.28 -1.24
CA ASN A 155 -22.41 30.41 -2.09
C ASN A 155 -21.19 31.13 -1.49
N PRO A 156 -20.03 31.14 -2.19
CA PRO A 156 -18.80 31.75 -1.68
C PRO A 156 -18.87 33.29 -1.60
N ARG A 157 -19.85 33.93 -2.25
CA ARG A 157 -19.98 35.39 -2.31
C ARG A 157 -21.34 35.84 -1.77
N GLY A 158 -21.37 37.06 -1.25
CA GLY A 158 -22.57 37.71 -0.72
C GLY A 158 -22.73 37.59 0.79
N ARG A 159 -23.88 38.05 1.31
CA ARG A 159 -24.10 38.24 2.75
C ARG A 159 -24.06 36.96 3.59
N MET A 160 -24.30 35.79 2.98
CA MET A 160 -24.32 34.48 3.66
C MET A 160 -23.05 33.66 3.41
N ALA A 161 -21.99 34.25 2.83
CA ALA A 161 -20.75 33.52 2.54
C ALA A 161 -20.03 33.01 3.80
N TRP A 162 -20.30 33.62 4.96
CA TRP A 162 -19.76 33.20 6.26
C TRP A 162 -20.33 31.85 6.75
N ASN A 163 -21.48 31.41 6.21
CA ASN A 163 -22.14 30.18 6.63
C ASN A 163 -21.66 28.98 5.78
N ASP A 164 -20.34 28.77 5.78
CA ASP A 164 -19.66 27.67 5.07
C ASP A 164 -19.54 26.41 5.92
N GLU A 165 -19.53 26.52 7.24
CA GLU A 165 -19.54 25.37 8.13
C GLU A 165 -20.89 24.63 8.13
N VAL A 166 -20.83 23.33 8.43
CA VAL A 166 -22.00 22.45 8.45
C VAL A 166 -22.22 21.96 9.88
N LEU A 167 -23.48 21.91 10.30
CA LEU A 167 -23.86 21.40 11.62
C LEU A 167 -23.53 19.91 11.77
N THR A 168 -23.33 19.49 13.01
CA THR A 168 -23.12 18.08 13.36
C THR A 168 -24.31 17.23 12.93
N GLY A 169 -24.04 15.98 12.52
CA GLY A 169 -25.08 15.07 12.02
C GLY A 169 -25.53 15.32 10.59
N SER A 170 -24.94 16.28 9.86
CA SER A 170 -25.21 16.43 8.44
C SER A 170 -24.63 15.28 7.64
N THR A 171 -25.43 14.76 6.71
CA THR A 171 -25.04 13.70 5.79
C THR A 171 -24.34 14.24 4.54
N THR A 172 -24.26 15.56 4.34
CA THR A 172 -23.69 16.19 3.13
C THR A 172 -22.25 15.78 2.85
N SER A 173 -21.46 15.50 3.89
CA SER A 173 -20.06 15.08 3.78
C SER A 173 -19.88 13.59 3.50
N SER A 174 -20.96 12.79 3.58
CA SER A 174 -20.85 11.34 3.49
C SER A 174 -20.46 10.91 2.06
N PRO A 175 -19.56 9.94 1.90
CA PRO A 175 -19.16 9.44 0.59
C PRO A 175 -20.35 8.94 -0.26
N GLU A 176 -21.37 8.37 0.38
CA GLU A 176 -22.57 7.86 -0.29
C GLU A 176 -23.36 9.00 -0.94
N ASN A 177 -23.58 10.10 -0.22
CA ASN A 177 -24.31 11.25 -0.76
C ASN A 177 -23.53 11.94 -1.88
N VAL A 178 -22.21 12.00 -1.76
CA VAL A 178 -21.35 12.51 -2.83
C VAL A 178 -21.47 11.63 -4.07
N LEU A 179 -21.46 10.30 -3.91
CA LEU A 179 -21.65 9.37 -5.02
C LEU A 179 -23.02 9.55 -5.69
N GLU A 180 -24.10 9.59 -4.92
CA GLU A 180 -25.45 9.81 -5.43
C GLU A 180 -25.57 11.13 -6.19
N ALA A 181 -25.03 12.22 -5.64
CA ALA A 181 -25.04 13.53 -6.31
C ALA A 181 -24.24 13.54 -7.62
N LEU A 182 -23.13 12.80 -7.70
CA LEU A 182 -22.32 12.68 -8.91
C LEU A 182 -22.99 11.81 -9.97
N LEU A 183 -23.64 10.70 -9.57
CA LEU A 183 -24.40 9.85 -10.49
C LEU A 183 -25.62 10.58 -11.06
N ALA A 184 -26.34 11.33 -10.22
CA ALA A 184 -27.49 12.14 -10.64
C ALA A 184 -27.11 13.34 -11.53
N ASP A 185 -25.88 13.85 -11.46
CA ASP A 185 -25.39 14.87 -12.42
C ASP A 185 -24.88 14.23 -13.72
N ALA A 186 -24.50 12.95 -13.69
CA ALA A 186 -23.99 12.23 -14.86
C ALA A 186 -25.10 11.78 -15.83
N GLU A 187 -26.34 11.59 -15.34
CA GLU A 187 -27.50 11.34 -16.22
C GLU A 187 -27.78 12.54 -17.15
N ALA A 188 -28.04 12.26 -18.43
CA ALA A 188 -28.39 13.30 -19.40
C ALA A 188 -29.81 13.82 -19.12
N ARG A 189 -29.99 15.14 -19.10
CA ARG A 189 -31.31 15.80 -19.00
C ARG A 189 -31.83 16.30 -20.34
N VAL A 190 -30.96 16.35 -21.35
CA VAL A 190 -31.26 16.94 -22.66
C VAL A 190 -31.00 15.90 -23.75
N SER A 191 -31.97 15.76 -24.65
CA SER A 191 -31.86 14.89 -25.83
C SER A 191 -30.88 15.47 -26.86
N GLU A 192 -30.54 14.69 -27.88
CA GLU A 192 -29.70 15.16 -28.99
C GLU A 192 -30.28 16.40 -29.69
N ASP A 193 -31.62 16.47 -29.77
CA ASP A 193 -32.36 17.58 -30.39
C ASP A 193 -32.45 18.84 -29.51
N GLY A 194 -31.90 18.81 -28.29
CA GLY A 194 -31.90 19.96 -27.37
C GLY A 194 -33.16 20.11 -26.52
N GLU A 195 -34.06 19.12 -26.55
CA GLU A 195 -35.26 19.10 -25.71
C GLU A 195 -34.99 18.47 -24.34
N ILE A 196 -35.78 18.86 -23.34
CA ILE A 196 -35.65 18.33 -21.98
C ILE A 196 -36.29 16.93 -21.93
N MET A 197 -35.50 15.92 -21.58
CA MET A 197 -35.98 14.56 -21.46
C MET A 197 -36.92 14.40 -20.26
N ALA A 198 -38.04 13.70 -20.49
CA ALA A 198 -38.96 13.32 -19.42
C ALA A 198 -38.24 12.38 -18.43
N PRO A 199 -38.55 12.42 -17.11
CA PRO A 199 -37.86 11.60 -16.11
C PRO A 199 -37.84 10.09 -16.41
N GLU A 200 -38.88 9.58 -17.07
CA GLU A 200 -39.03 8.16 -17.43
C GLU A 200 -38.10 7.72 -18.57
N GLU A 201 -37.70 8.66 -19.43
CA GLU A 201 -36.82 8.42 -20.58
C GLU A 201 -35.33 8.53 -20.21
N ARG A 202 -35.03 8.97 -18.99
CA ARG A 202 -33.65 9.16 -18.53
C ARG A 202 -33.05 7.81 -18.20
N VAL A 203 -32.02 7.44 -18.95
CA VAL A 203 -31.25 6.22 -18.68
C VAL A 203 -30.33 6.47 -17.48
N PRO A 204 -30.50 5.73 -16.36
CA PRO A 204 -29.61 5.87 -15.21
C PRO A 204 -28.18 5.43 -15.56
N VAL A 205 -27.20 6.09 -14.95
CA VAL A 205 -25.80 5.73 -15.11
C VAL A 205 -25.49 4.48 -14.27
N GLU A 206 -24.68 3.57 -14.81
CA GLU A 206 -24.22 2.39 -14.11
C GLU A 206 -23.51 2.75 -12.81
N ARG A 207 -23.92 2.12 -11.70
CA ARG A 207 -23.35 2.38 -10.38
C ARG A 207 -22.02 1.63 -10.25
N PRO A 208 -21.01 2.20 -9.53
CA PRO A 208 -19.82 1.45 -9.19
C PRO A 208 -20.14 0.17 -8.41
N VAL A 209 -19.35 -0.87 -8.65
CA VAL A 209 -19.44 -2.14 -7.93
C VAL A 209 -19.25 -1.91 -6.42
N PRO A 210 -20.01 -2.60 -5.54
CA PRO A 210 -19.86 -2.45 -4.10
C PRO A 210 -18.44 -2.82 -3.63
N ARG A 211 -18.00 -2.14 -2.57
CA ARG A 211 -16.68 -2.38 -1.95
C ARG A 211 -16.59 -3.71 -1.22
N LYS A 212 -17.72 -4.19 -0.68
CA LYS A 212 -17.87 -5.50 -0.04
C LYS A 212 -18.28 -6.51 -1.09
N THR A 213 -17.55 -7.61 -1.16
CA THR A 213 -17.79 -8.70 -2.10
C THR A 213 -18.65 -9.80 -1.49
N GLU A 214 -19.12 -10.74 -2.30
CA GLU A 214 -19.78 -11.94 -1.79
C GLU A 214 -18.90 -12.76 -0.83
N ALA A 215 -17.57 -12.71 -1.04
CA ALA A 215 -16.62 -13.41 -0.17
C ALA A 215 -16.52 -12.75 1.22
N ASP A 216 -16.76 -11.43 1.30
CA ASP A 216 -16.90 -10.71 2.58
C ASP A 216 -18.19 -11.10 3.31
N GLU A 217 -19.30 -11.19 2.58
CA GLU A 217 -20.58 -11.58 3.17
C GLU A 217 -20.55 -13.03 3.69
N LYS A 218 -19.92 -13.93 2.93
CA LYS A 218 -19.77 -15.35 3.29
C LYS A 218 -18.60 -15.62 4.25
N ASN A 219 -17.75 -14.61 4.52
CA ASN A 219 -16.50 -14.74 5.26
C ASN A 219 -15.60 -15.89 4.75
N ASP A 220 -15.46 -16.02 3.43
CA ASP A 220 -14.62 -17.07 2.83
C ASP A 220 -13.13 -16.70 2.92
N VAL A 221 -12.46 -17.28 3.92
CA VAL A 221 -11.03 -17.06 4.18
C VAL A 221 -10.10 -17.64 3.10
N ARG A 222 -10.57 -18.45 2.16
CA ARG A 222 -9.73 -18.97 1.06
C ARG A 222 -9.69 -18.02 -0.13
N ARG A 223 -10.61 -17.07 -0.20
CA ARG A 223 -10.79 -16.16 -1.31
C ARG A 223 -9.89 -14.92 -1.19
N LEU A 224 -9.33 -14.51 -2.32
CA LEU A 224 -8.47 -13.32 -2.41
C LEU A 224 -9.26 -12.04 -2.66
N ASP A 225 -10.53 -12.13 -3.08
CA ASP A 225 -11.46 -11.01 -3.30
C ASP A 225 -12.17 -10.54 -2.02
N ARG A 226 -11.90 -11.16 -0.86
CA ARG A 226 -12.38 -10.72 0.48
C ARG A 226 -11.51 -9.60 1.06
N ALA A 227 -12.06 -8.61 1.76
CA ALA A 227 -11.33 -7.55 2.46
C ALA A 227 -10.36 -6.79 1.53
N LEU A 228 -10.92 -6.21 0.47
CA LEU A 228 -10.16 -5.55 -0.60
C LEU A 228 -9.38 -4.30 -0.13
N ASP A 229 -9.77 -3.69 0.99
CA ASP A 229 -9.10 -2.52 1.59
C ASP A 229 -8.00 -2.89 2.60
N ARG A 230 -7.83 -4.19 2.89
CA ARG A 230 -6.90 -4.74 3.88
C ARG A 230 -5.80 -5.58 3.24
N THR A 231 -4.71 -5.78 3.98
CA THR A 231 -3.64 -6.70 3.56
C THR A 231 -3.98 -8.11 3.98
N LEU A 232 -4.00 -9.05 3.04
CA LEU A 232 -4.15 -10.48 3.36
C LEU A 232 -2.81 -11.18 3.38
N TYR A 233 -2.64 -12.10 4.32
CA TYR A 233 -1.45 -12.91 4.52
C TYR A 233 -1.80 -14.38 4.31
N LEU A 234 -0.99 -15.08 3.52
CA LEU A 234 -1.14 -16.51 3.33
C LEU A 234 -0.64 -17.25 4.58
N VAL A 235 -1.51 -18.05 5.18
CA VAL A 235 -1.18 -18.96 6.28
C VAL A 235 -1.54 -20.38 5.86
N VAL A 236 -0.68 -21.33 6.19
CA VAL A 236 -0.86 -22.76 5.90
C VAL A 236 -1.00 -23.53 7.20
N LYS A 237 -1.82 -24.58 7.15
CA LYS A 237 -2.10 -25.49 8.26
C LYS A 237 -1.29 -26.75 8.10
N ARG A 238 -0.59 -27.14 9.16
CA ARG A 238 0.03 -28.45 9.29
C ARG A 238 -0.68 -29.24 10.38
N GLU A 239 -0.88 -30.53 10.15
CA GLU A 239 -1.40 -31.45 11.17
C GLU A 239 -0.26 -32.20 11.83
N VAL A 240 -0.19 -32.09 13.15
CA VAL A 240 0.82 -32.74 13.99
C VAL A 240 0.09 -33.70 14.94
N GLU A 241 0.61 -34.92 15.08
CA GLU A 241 0.04 -35.87 16.05
C GLU A 241 0.84 -35.79 17.34
N VAL A 242 0.13 -35.43 18.41
CA VAL A 242 0.66 -35.24 19.74
C VAL A 242 -0.02 -36.21 20.68
N GLY A 243 0.72 -37.23 21.14
CA GLY A 243 0.20 -38.20 22.11
C GLY A 243 -1.10 -38.91 21.67
N GLY A 244 -1.24 -39.16 20.37
CA GLY A 244 -2.43 -39.81 19.77
C GLY A 244 -3.58 -38.87 19.41
N LYS A 245 -3.47 -37.56 19.65
CA LYS A 245 -4.43 -36.54 19.17
C LYS A 245 -3.84 -35.74 18.02
N LYS A 246 -4.64 -35.52 16.97
CA LYS A 246 -4.27 -34.65 15.83
C LYS A 246 -4.54 -33.20 16.21
N GLU A 247 -3.48 -32.41 16.30
CA GLU A 247 -3.57 -30.97 16.54
C GLU A 247 -3.07 -30.20 15.32
N ALA A 248 -3.73 -29.08 15.04
CA ALA A 248 -3.47 -28.26 13.87
C ALA A 248 -2.65 -27.03 14.24
N ILE A 249 -1.50 -26.87 13.59
CA ILE A 249 -0.62 -25.72 13.78
C ILE A 249 -0.67 -24.88 12.51
N TRP A 250 -1.01 -23.60 12.69
CA TRP A 250 -1.00 -22.62 11.61
C TRP A 250 0.32 -21.85 11.61
N GLY A 251 0.88 -21.66 10.42
CA GLY A 251 2.13 -20.93 10.25
C GLY A 251 2.32 -20.50 8.80
N PHE A 252 3.47 -19.88 8.55
CA PHE A 252 3.86 -19.52 7.20
C PHE A 252 4.55 -20.71 6.50
N PRO A 253 4.51 -20.79 5.15
CA PRO A 253 5.28 -21.79 4.43
C PRO A 253 6.77 -21.62 4.74
N THR A 254 7.38 -22.69 5.24
CA THR A 254 8.78 -22.72 5.70
C THR A 254 9.45 -24.01 5.25
N GLY A 255 10.75 -23.93 4.98
CA GLY A 255 11.55 -25.10 4.61
C GLY A 255 13.02 -24.94 4.97
N LEU A 256 13.73 -26.06 4.99
CA LEU A 256 15.16 -26.11 5.28
C LEU A 256 15.96 -25.42 4.16
N VAL A 257 16.94 -24.62 4.54
CA VAL A 257 17.92 -24.05 3.61
C VAL A 257 18.99 -25.10 3.33
N HIS A 258 19.18 -25.44 2.06
CA HIS A 258 20.24 -26.33 1.61
C HIS A 258 21.57 -25.57 1.48
N THR A 259 22.69 -26.30 1.45
CA THR A 259 24.03 -25.69 1.34
C THR A 259 24.25 -24.98 -0.01
N GLU A 260 23.50 -25.37 -1.04
CA GLU A 260 23.65 -24.86 -2.41
C GLU A 260 22.78 -23.64 -2.71
N GLU A 261 21.75 -23.37 -1.90
CA GLU A 261 20.74 -22.33 -2.15
C GLU A 261 20.83 -21.18 -1.16
N GLY A 262 20.62 -19.94 -1.63
CA GLY A 262 20.43 -18.80 -0.74
C GLY A 262 19.03 -18.78 -0.10
N LEU A 263 18.83 -17.89 0.88
CA LEU A 263 17.52 -17.72 1.55
C LEU A 263 16.38 -17.48 0.56
N HIS A 264 16.57 -16.53 -0.35
CA HIS A 264 15.56 -16.14 -1.36
C HIS A 264 15.22 -17.22 -2.39
N GLU A 265 16.19 -18.01 -2.82
CA GLU A 265 15.99 -19.15 -3.72
C GLU A 265 15.25 -20.28 -3.00
N THR A 266 15.68 -20.59 -1.77
CA THR A 266 14.98 -21.54 -0.88
C THR A 266 13.53 -21.11 -0.69
N THR A 267 13.26 -19.82 -0.42
CA THR A 267 11.91 -19.27 -0.27
C THR A 267 11.05 -19.50 -1.51
N ALA A 268 11.60 -19.28 -2.71
CA ALA A 268 10.89 -19.47 -3.97
C ALA A 268 10.52 -20.95 -4.18
N ARG A 269 11.47 -21.85 -3.93
CA ARG A 269 11.26 -23.30 -4.00
C ARG A 269 10.19 -23.75 -2.99
N VAL A 270 10.34 -23.36 -1.73
CA VAL A 270 9.40 -23.71 -0.65
C VAL A 270 7.98 -23.24 -0.98
N LEU A 271 7.83 -22.03 -1.52
CA LEU A 271 6.52 -21.54 -1.93
C LEU A 271 5.90 -22.42 -3.03
N ALA A 272 6.67 -22.76 -4.06
CA ALA A 272 6.20 -23.62 -5.15
C ALA A 272 5.87 -25.05 -4.68
N GLU A 273 6.65 -25.60 -3.74
CA GLU A 273 6.45 -26.93 -3.17
C GLU A 273 5.30 -26.98 -2.15
N ALA A 274 4.99 -25.85 -1.51
CA ALA A 274 3.94 -25.74 -0.49
C ALA A 274 2.57 -25.40 -1.08
N ALA A 275 2.51 -24.38 -1.94
CA ALA A 275 1.27 -23.74 -2.40
C ALA A 275 1.13 -23.75 -3.94
N GLY A 276 1.99 -24.49 -4.64
CA GLY A 276 1.91 -24.66 -6.08
C GLY A 276 2.49 -23.49 -6.88
N VAL A 277 2.53 -23.68 -8.20
CA VAL A 277 3.09 -22.72 -9.17
C VAL A 277 2.03 -21.78 -9.77
N ASN A 278 0.75 -21.99 -9.46
CA ASN A 278 -0.38 -21.24 -10.01
C ASN A 278 -0.60 -19.88 -9.31
N MET A 279 0.49 -19.24 -8.88
CA MET A 279 0.48 -17.91 -8.29
C MET A 279 1.56 -17.06 -8.95
N ASN A 280 1.15 -15.91 -9.49
CA ASN A 280 2.09 -14.89 -9.92
C ASN A 280 2.62 -14.16 -8.69
N THR A 281 3.79 -14.57 -8.23
CA THR A 281 4.41 -14.05 -7.01
C THR A 281 5.72 -13.35 -7.30
N TRP A 282 6.00 -12.33 -6.50
CA TRP A 282 7.24 -11.58 -6.52
C TRP A 282 7.83 -11.53 -5.11
N ILE A 283 9.01 -12.12 -4.94
CA ILE A 283 9.80 -11.99 -3.73
C ILE A 283 10.49 -10.63 -3.77
N VAL A 284 10.21 -9.77 -2.79
CA VAL A 284 10.60 -8.35 -2.82
C VAL A 284 12.12 -8.15 -2.87
N GLY A 285 12.87 -9.04 -2.22
CA GLY A 285 14.33 -8.98 -2.19
C GLY A 285 14.94 -10.11 -1.39
N ARG A 286 16.23 -9.98 -1.09
CA ARG A 286 17.02 -11.02 -0.39
C ARG A 286 17.07 -10.85 1.13
N VAL A 287 16.67 -9.68 1.62
CA VAL A 287 16.76 -9.31 3.03
C VAL A 287 15.57 -9.91 3.79
N PRO A 288 15.79 -10.68 4.88
CA PRO A 288 14.70 -11.17 5.71
C PRO A 288 14.06 -10.00 6.46
N VAL A 289 12.73 -9.97 6.47
CA VAL A 289 11.92 -8.92 7.10
C VAL A 289 11.56 -9.26 8.55
N ALA A 290 11.62 -10.54 8.91
CA ALA A 290 11.42 -11.02 10.27
C ALA A 290 12.24 -12.29 10.50
N HIS A 291 12.47 -12.65 11.75
CA HIS A 291 13.11 -13.90 12.10
C HIS A 291 12.50 -14.47 13.39
N GLN A 292 12.54 -15.79 13.52
CA GLN A 292 12.09 -16.52 14.69
C GLN A 292 13.18 -17.50 15.10
N ILE A 293 13.50 -17.52 16.39
CA ILE A 293 14.51 -18.40 16.96
C ILE A 293 13.82 -19.35 17.94
N VAL A 294 13.99 -20.63 17.68
CA VAL A 294 13.62 -21.73 18.57
C VAL A 294 14.91 -22.23 19.19
N GLN A 295 15.00 -22.20 20.51
CA GLN A 295 16.19 -22.65 21.21
C GLN A 295 16.34 -24.17 21.12
N PRO A 296 17.58 -24.69 21.06
CA PRO A 296 17.83 -26.12 21.19
C PRO A 296 17.40 -26.59 22.57
N ILE A 297 16.99 -27.85 22.66
CA ILE A 297 16.62 -28.46 23.94
C ILE A 297 17.78 -29.36 24.38
N GLU A 298 18.30 -29.07 25.56
CA GLU A 298 19.36 -29.84 26.20
C GLU A 298 18.76 -31.05 26.92
N LYS A 299 19.54 -32.13 27.07
CA LYS A 299 19.07 -33.37 27.70
C LYS A 299 18.58 -33.09 29.13
N GLY A 300 17.29 -33.29 29.39
CA GLY A 300 16.70 -33.27 30.74
C GLY A 300 15.77 -32.10 31.07
N GLU A 301 15.59 -31.13 30.16
CA GLU A 301 14.65 -30.02 30.37
C GLU A 301 13.25 -30.39 29.85
N LYS A 302 12.21 -30.24 30.68
CA LYS A 302 10.81 -30.47 30.26
C LYS A 302 10.24 -29.16 29.71
N PRO A 303 9.60 -29.15 28.53
CA PRO A 303 8.98 -27.93 28.03
C PRO A 303 7.84 -27.49 28.96
N GLU A 304 7.91 -26.26 29.47
CA GLU A 304 6.77 -25.57 30.07
C GLU A 304 5.88 -24.99 28.97
N GLU A 305 4.56 -24.97 29.22
CA GLU A 305 3.47 -24.49 28.36
C GLU A 305 2.92 -25.43 27.25
N SER A 306 1.59 -25.53 27.22
CA SER A 306 0.80 -26.43 26.36
C SER A 306 0.87 -26.12 24.86
N LYS A 307 1.12 -24.86 24.48
CA LYS A 307 1.31 -24.45 23.07
C LYS A 307 2.74 -24.64 22.59
N GLU A 308 3.73 -24.51 23.47
CA GLU A 308 5.13 -24.83 23.18
C GLU A 308 5.32 -26.32 22.93
N LYS A 309 4.57 -27.14 23.69
CA LYS A 309 4.48 -28.58 23.51
C LYS A 309 4.02 -28.99 22.10
N LEU A 310 3.15 -28.22 21.45
CA LEU A 310 2.66 -28.53 20.09
C LEU A 310 3.71 -28.30 19.02
N PHE A 311 4.37 -27.14 19.09
CA PHE A 311 5.52 -26.82 18.25
C PHE A 311 6.68 -27.83 18.48
N TYR A 312 6.87 -28.26 19.73
CA TYR A 312 7.83 -29.30 20.11
C TYR A 312 7.53 -30.67 19.49
N LEU A 313 6.28 -31.04 19.28
CA LEU A 313 5.92 -32.32 18.66
C LEU A 313 5.95 -32.29 17.12
N GLU A 314 5.81 -31.10 16.52
CA GLU A 314 6.11 -30.87 15.10
C GLU A 314 7.57 -31.17 14.80
N TYR A 315 8.43 -30.67 15.69
CA TYR A 315 9.86 -30.91 15.66
C TYR A 315 10.21 -32.40 15.77
N LEU A 316 9.54 -33.15 16.67
CA LEU A 316 9.76 -34.60 16.83
C LEU A 316 9.44 -35.43 15.58
N LYS A 317 8.39 -35.09 14.81
CA LYS A 317 8.05 -35.76 13.55
C LYS A 317 9.10 -35.51 12.45
N GLU A 318 9.54 -34.26 12.29
CA GLU A 318 10.58 -33.90 11.31
C GLU A 318 11.95 -34.54 11.64
N GLN A 319 12.27 -34.71 12.93
CA GLN A 319 13.47 -35.43 13.37
C GLN A 319 13.42 -36.94 13.12
N ALA A 320 12.24 -37.57 13.20
CA ALA A 320 12.08 -38.99 12.90
C ALA A 320 12.38 -39.29 11.42
N ASP A 321 11.89 -38.44 10.51
CA ASP A 321 12.17 -38.52 9.06
C ASP A 321 13.65 -38.28 8.72
N LEU A 322 14.36 -37.46 9.53
CA LEU A 322 15.78 -37.17 9.36
C LEU A 322 16.71 -38.18 10.06
N LYS A 323 16.29 -38.80 11.18
CA LYS A 323 16.98 -39.95 11.78
C LYS A 323 17.01 -41.14 10.82
N ALA A 324 15.98 -41.30 9.99
CA ALA A 324 15.98 -42.28 8.88
C ALA A 324 17.05 -41.99 7.81
N ARG A 325 17.62 -40.77 7.75
CA ARG A 325 18.68 -40.35 6.81
C ARG A 325 20.09 -40.31 7.41
N GLY A 326 20.29 -40.78 8.64
CA GLY A 326 21.61 -41.15 9.18
C GLY A 326 22.56 -40.00 9.52
N VAL A 327 22.32 -39.28 10.63
CA VAL A 327 23.34 -38.43 11.30
C VAL A 327 23.17 -38.55 12.82
N LYS A 328 24.21 -39.00 13.54
CA LYS A 328 24.27 -39.03 15.02
C LYS A 328 25.09 -37.83 15.52
N SER A 329 24.61 -37.14 16.57
CA SER A 329 25.36 -36.13 17.33
C SER A 329 25.23 -36.39 18.83
N GLU A 330 26.32 -36.22 19.57
CA GLU A 330 26.55 -36.90 20.86
C GLU A 330 26.27 -36.05 22.11
N GLN A 331 25.94 -34.75 21.98
CA GLN A 331 25.69 -33.86 23.13
C GLN A 331 24.41 -32.98 23.06
N VAL A 332 23.77 -32.87 21.89
CA VAL A 332 22.49 -32.16 21.72
C VAL A 332 21.40 -33.20 21.49
N GLU A 333 20.38 -33.24 22.36
CA GLU A 333 19.21 -34.12 22.12
C GLU A 333 18.44 -33.62 20.90
N GLU A 334 18.27 -32.29 20.80
CA GLU A 334 17.47 -31.64 19.77
C GLU A 334 18.06 -30.29 19.30
N ARG A 335 18.27 -30.14 17.98
CA ARG A 335 18.79 -28.91 17.36
C ARG A 335 17.72 -27.81 17.38
N GLY A 336 18.11 -26.59 17.74
CA GLY A 336 17.24 -25.42 17.64
C GLY A 336 16.98 -25.02 16.18
N GLU A 337 16.12 -24.04 15.97
CA GLU A 337 15.78 -23.55 14.64
C GLU A 337 15.94 -22.02 14.55
N LYS A 338 16.45 -21.56 13.41
CA LYS A 338 16.47 -20.14 13.03
C LYS A 338 15.71 -20.00 11.73
N ILE A 339 14.49 -19.48 11.83
CA ILE A 339 13.59 -19.27 10.70
C ILE A 339 13.73 -17.80 10.27
N PHE A 340 14.13 -17.58 9.02
CA PHE A 340 14.20 -16.25 8.42
C PHE A 340 13.05 -16.07 7.44
N TYR A 341 12.22 -15.05 7.66
CA TYR A 341 11.05 -14.78 6.82
C TYR A 341 11.36 -13.71 5.78
N LEU A 342 11.07 -14.01 4.51
CA LEU A 342 11.13 -13.06 3.41
C LEU A 342 9.73 -12.58 3.04
N LYS A 343 9.65 -11.36 2.49
CA LYS A 343 8.39 -10.77 2.04
C LYS A 343 8.10 -11.17 0.59
N GLY A 344 6.93 -11.77 0.38
CA GLY A 344 6.38 -12.04 -0.94
C GLY A 344 5.17 -11.15 -1.22
N ARG A 345 4.97 -10.80 -2.48
CA ARG A 345 3.75 -10.18 -3.01
C ARG A 345 3.10 -11.14 -4.00
N ILE A 346 1.78 -11.32 -3.89
CA ILE A 346 0.98 -11.98 -4.92
C ILE A 346 0.30 -10.92 -5.80
N MET A 347 0.33 -11.12 -7.11
CA MET A 347 -0.31 -10.24 -8.09
C MET A 347 -1.54 -10.90 -8.73
N ALA A 348 -1.50 -12.22 -8.91
CA ALA A 348 -2.60 -13.01 -9.47
C ALA A 348 -2.45 -14.50 -9.11
N GLY A 349 -3.49 -15.28 -9.33
CA GLY A 349 -3.51 -16.72 -9.08
C GLY A 349 -4.03 -17.10 -7.69
N GLN A 350 -3.88 -18.37 -7.32
CA GLN A 350 -4.38 -18.91 -6.05
C GLN A 350 -3.48 -20.04 -5.56
N ALA A 351 -3.39 -20.19 -4.23
CA ALA A 351 -2.66 -21.29 -3.62
C ALA A 351 -3.34 -22.63 -3.92
N ASP A 352 -2.54 -23.62 -4.31
CA ASP A 352 -2.95 -25.00 -4.53
C ASP A 352 -2.09 -25.94 -3.68
N LEU A 353 -2.74 -26.65 -2.77
CA LEU A 353 -2.09 -27.61 -1.86
C LEU A 353 -1.97 -29.02 -2.47
N LYS A 354 -2.49 -29.26 -3.67
CA LYS A 354 -2.44 -30.59 -4.29
C LYS A 354 -0.99 -31.02 -4.54
N GLY A 355 -0.61 -32.17 -3.97
CA GLY A 355 0.74 -32.73 -4.13
C GLY A 355 1.84 -31.97 -3.38
N ASN A 356 1.49 -31.20 -2.34
CA ASN A 356 2.48 -30.48 -1.55
C ASN A 356 3.47 -31.43 -0.86
N LYS A 357 4.74 -31.03 -0.78
CA LYS A 357 5.82 -31.85 -0.19
C LYS A 357 5.97 -31.66 1.32
N HIS A 358 5.26 -30.69 1.89
CA HIS A 358 5.44 -30.22 3.28
C HIS A 358 4.34 -30.70 4.24
N GLY A 359 3.40 -31.54 3.77
CA GLY A 359 2.31 -32.10 4.58
C GLY A 359 1.27 -31.07 5.03
N TYR A 360 1.09 -29.99 4.28
CA TYR A 360 0.09 -28.97 4.59
C TYR A 360 -1.31 -29.47 4.21
N THR A 361 -2.29 -29.30 5.11
CA THR A 361 -3.65 -29.83 4.92
C THR A 361 -4.66 -28.76 4.53
N ASP A 362 -4.40 -27.49 4.88
CA ASP A 362 -5.29 -26.37 4.60
C ASP A 362 -4.51 -25.06 4.43
N PHE A 363 -5.14 -24.05 3.83
CA PHE A 363 -4.60 -22.71 3.70
C PHE A 363 -5.70 -21.67 3.85
N GLN A 364 -5.33 -20.48 4.33
CA GLN A 364 -6.22 -19.34 4.49
C GLN A 364 -5.48 -18.04 4.18
N TRP A 365 -6.22 -17.07 3.66
CA TRP A 365 -5.81 -15.69 3.48
C TRP A 365 -6.46 -14.84 4.55
N LEU A 366 -5.64 -14.38 5.50
CA LEU A 366 -6.12 -13.77 6.73
C LEU A 366 -5.63 -12.33 6.88
N THR A 367 -6.41 -11.48 7.54
CA THR A 367 -6.01 -10.11 7.90
C THR A 367 -5.05 -10.11 9.10
N GLN A 368 -4.39 -8.99 9.37
CA GLN A 368 -3.49 -8.87 10.53
C GLN A 368 -4.19 -9.21 11.87
N GLU A 369 -5.46 -8.82 12.01
CA GLU A 369 -6.26 -9.03 13.22
C GLU A 369 -6.56 -10.52 13.41
N GLU A 370 -6.98 -11.20 12.33
CA GLU A 370 -7.22 -12.64 12.30
C GLU A 370 -5.94 -13.45 12.55
N LEU A 371 -4.79 -12.98 12.05
CA LEU A 371 -3.49 -13.63 12.27
C LEU A 371 -3.13 -13.74 13.76
N LYS A 372 -3.55 -12.77 14.57
CA LYS A 372 -3.26 -12.77 16.02
C LYS A 372 -3.96 -13.92 16.74
N GLU A 373 -5.14 -14.31 16.26
CA GLU A 373 -5.95 -15.37 16.85
C GLU A 373 -5.49 -16.76 16.37
N VAL A 374 -5.04 -16.85 15.12
CA VAL A 374 -4.68 -18.11 14.48
C VAL A 374 -3.22 -18.52 14.73
N LEU A 375 -2.28 -17.58 14.74
CA LEU A 375 -0.86 -17.89 14.91
C LEU A 375 -0.48 -18.12 16.39
N PRO A 376 0.50 -18.99 16.67
CA PRO A 376 1.08 -19.09 18.01
C PRO A 376 1.63 -17.74 18.49
N GLU A 377 1.47 -17.43 19.77
CA GLU A 377 1.82 -16.11 20.31
C GLU A 377 3.28 -15.72 20.09
N LYS A 378 4.22 -16.68 20.29
CA LYS A 378 5.65 -16.47 20.02
C LYS A 378 5.90 -16.16 18.54
N THR A 379 5.26 -16.91 17.64
CA THR A 379 5.34 -16.68 16.19
C THR A 379 4.81 -15.30 15.83
N PHE A 380 3.60 -14.95 16.28
CA PHE A 380 3.00 -13.64 16.02
C PHE A 380 3.88 -12.49 16.53
N LYS A 381 4.41 -12.58 17.76
CA LYS A 381 5.33 -11.57 18.33
C LYS A 381 6.59 -11.39 17.47
N SER A 382 7.10 -12.46 16.86
CA SER A 382 8.31 -12.39 16.02
C SER A 382 8.07 -11.71 14.67
N VAL A 383 6.87 -11.81 14.11
CA VAL A 383 6.54 -11.27 12.77
C VAL A 383 5.71 -9.99 12.79
N ARG A 384 5.10 -9.61 13.93
CA ARG A 384 4.12 -8.50 14.02
C ARG A 384 4.63 -7.16 13.49
N ASN A 385 5.93 -6.89 13.60
CA ASN A 385 6.53 -5.64 13.15
C ASN A 385 6.63 -5.53 11.62
N MET A 386 6.45 -6.64 10.91
CA MET A 386 6.45 -6.68 9.44
C MET A 386 5.08 -6.27 8.85
N PHE A 387 4.00 -6.49 9.61
CA PHE A 387 2.66 -6.29 9.12
C PHE A 387 2.39 -4.84 8.76
N ASP A 388 1.64 -4.66 7.67
CA ASP A 388 1.16 -3.36 7.22
C ASP A 388 0.17 -2.78 8.25
N LEU A 389 0.01 -1.47 8.27
CA LEU A 389 -0.94 -0.78 9.15
C LEU A 389 -2.40 -0.99 8.74
N ARG A 390 -2.62 -1.58 7.56
CA ARG A 390 -3.92 -1.83 6.95
C ARG A 390 -4.30 -3.29 6.93
#